data_AF-A0A932KFJ6-F1
#
_entry.id   AF-A0A932KFJ6-F1
#
_cell.length_a   1.000
_cell.length_b   1.000
_cell.length_c   1.000
_cell.angle_alpha   90.00
_cell.angle_beta   90.00
_cell.angle_gamma   90.00
#
_symmetry.space_group_name_H-M   'P 1'
#
loop_
_entity.id
_entity.type
_entity.pdbx_description
1 polymer ?
#
loop_
_entity_poly.entity_id
_entity_poly.type
_entity_poly.pdbx_seq_one_letter_code
_entity_poly.pdbx_strand_id
1 'polypeptide(L)' 'MPEHIPQEVIEEIRRRSDIVDVISETLPLKGGGDNYKALCPFHTEKTPSFTVTRPKQIF' A
#
# COMPACT_ATOMS: atom_id res chain seq x y z
N MET A 1 -10.74 14.83 -20.01
CA MET A 1 -11.41 14.75 -18.71
C MET A 1 -10.79 15.83 -17.83
N PRO A 2 -11.50 16.86 -17.38
CA PRO A 2 -10.91 17.80 -16.43
C PRO A 2 -10.67 17.07 -15.10
N GLU A 3 -9.49 17.23 -14.53
CA GLU A 3 -9.18 16.76 -13.18
C GLU A 3 -10.09 17.50 -12.19
N HIS A 4 -11.04 16.78 -11.59
CA HIS A 4 -12.05 17.36 -10.68
C HIS A 4 -11.46 17.70 -9.30
N ILE A 5 -10.21 17.33 -9.05
CA ILE A 5 -9.51 17.54 -7.78
C ILE A 5 -8.15 18.18 -8.10
N PRO A 6 -7.78 19.29 -7.42
CA PRO A 6 -6.47 19.90 -7.60
C PRO A 6 -5.33 18.92 -7.27
N GLN A 7 -4.27 18.91 -8.08
CA GLN A 7 -3.12 18.03 -7.87
C GLN A 7 -2.50 18.18 -6.47
N GLU A 8 -2.48 19.41 -5.94
CA GLU A 8 -2.00 19.70 -4.58
C GLU A 8 -2.78 18.91 -3.52
N VAL A 9 -4.10 18.78 -3.68
CA VAL A 9 -4.94 18.00 -2.77
C VAL A 9 -4.61 16.51 -2.87
N ILE A 10 -4.37 16.01 -4.08
CA ILE A 10 -3.98 14.61 -4.31
C ILE A 10 -2.64 14.31 -3.61
N GLU A 11 -1.64 15.18 -3.80
CA GLU A 11 -0.33 15.03 -3.16
C GLU A 11 -0.40 15.18 -1.64
N GLU A 12 -1.26 16.06 -1.11
CA GLU A 12 -1.51 16.18 0.33
C GLU A 12 -2.03 14.89 0.93
N ILE A 13 -3.01 14.26 0.28
CA ILE A 13 -3.58 12.98 0.70
C ILE A 13 -2.47 11.91 0.68
N ARG A 14 -1.75 11.78 -0.43
CA ARG A 14 -0.66 10.80 -0.56
C ARG A 14 0.43 10.99 0.49
N ARG A 15 0.76 12.23 0.87
CA ARG A 15 1.77 12.53 1.89
C ARG A 15 1.30 12.20 3.31
N ARG A 16 0.00 12.31 3.58
CA ARG A 16 -0.59 12.02 4.90
C ARG A 16 -0.92 10.54 5.12
N SER A 17 -1.00 9.76 4.05
CA SER A 17 -1.28 8.32 4.11
C SER A 17 0.01 7.50 4.11
N ASP A 18 0.11 6.51 5.01
CA ASP A 18 1.13 5.45 4.91
C ASP A 18 0.52 4.24 4.20
N ILE A 19 1.17 3.79 3.13
CA ILE A 19 0.74 2.61 2.36
C ILE A 19 0.60 1.35 3.21
N VAL A 20 1.42 1.19 4.27
CA VAL A 20 1.31 0.03 5.16
C VAL A 20 0.00 0.07 5.93
N ASP A 21 -0.38 1.25 6.42
CA ASP A 21 -1.61 1.42 7.21
C ASP A 21 -2.83 1.19 6.32
N VAL A 22 -2.84 1.81 5.14
CA VAL A 22 -3.93 1.66 4.14
C VAL A 22 -4.12 0.19 3.74
N ILE A 23 -3.04 -0.55 3.47
CA ILE A 23 -3.14 -1.96 3.07
C ILE A 23 -3.51 -2.85 4.26
N SER A 24 -3.03 -2.52 5.48
CA SER A 24 -3.31 -3.30 6.69
C SER A 24 -4.79 -3.32 7.07
N GLU A 25 -5.59 -2.36 6.57
CA GLU A 25 -7.05 -2.40 6.69
C GLU A 25 -7.69 -3.57 5.92
N THR A 26 -7.05 -4.03 4.84
CA THR A 26 -7.59 -5.06 3.94
C THR A 26 -6.86 -6.40 4.07
N LEU A 27 -5.54 -6.38 4.29
CA LEU A 27 -4.71 -7.57 4.31
C LEU A 27 -3.91 -7.66 5.62
N PRO A 28 -3.83 -8.84 6.25
CA PRO A 28 -2.97 -9.04 7.40
C PRO A 28 -1.50 -9.08 6.95
N LEU A 29 -0.85 -7.92 7.01
CA LEU A 29 0.57 -7.79 6.73
C LEU A 29 1.41 -8.42 7.85
N LYS A 30 2.37 -9.26 7.47
CA LYS A 30 3.38 -9.83 8.37
C LYS A 30 4.76 -9.32 7.98
N GLY A 31 5.47 -8.72 8.92
CA GLY A 31 6.81 -8.21 8.70
C GLY A 31 7.28 -7.33 9.85
N GLY A 32 8.60 -7.21 10.00
CA GLY A 32 9.26 -6.38 11.01
C GLY A 32 10.52 -5.77 10.40
N GLY A 33 10.41 -4.53 9.93
CA GLY A 33 11.47 -3.78 9.25
C GLY A 33 10.90 -2.90 8.14
N ASP A 34 11.68 -2.73 7.06
CA ASP A 34 11.32 -1.88 5.91
C ASP A 34 10.27 -2.51 4.98
N ASN A 35 10.09 -3.84 5.04
CA ASN A 35 9.24 -4.60 4.14
C ASN A 35 8.22 -5.46 4.91
N TYR A 36 7.01 -5.52 4.37
CA TYR A 36 5.88 -6.29 4.87
C TYR A 36 5.42 -7.28 3.81
N LYS A 37 4.95 -8.46 4.21
CA LYS A 37 4.45 -9.48 3.28
C LYS A 37 3.05 -9.95 3.61
N ALA A 38 2.29 -10.32 2.59
CA ALA A 38 0.98 -10.97 2.72
C ALA A 38 0.73 -11.94 1.54
N LEU A 39 -0.38 -12.68 1.63
CA LEU A 39 -0.95 -13.37 0.48
C LEU A 39 -1.45 -12.33 -0.53
N CYS A 40 -1.18 -12.56 -1.80
CA CYS A 40 -1.61 -11.65 -2.86
C CYS A 40 -3.13 -11.71 -3.05
N PRO A 41 -3.84 -10.57 -3.00
CA PRO A 41 -5.29 -10.54 -3.25
C PRO A 41 -5.63 -10.72 -4.74
N PHE A 42 -4.64 -10.57 -5.64
CA PHE A 42 -4.84 -10.61 -7.09
C PHE A 42 -4.59 -12.00 -7.70
N HIS A 43 -3.94 -12.90 -6.97
CA HIS A 43 -3.63 -14.25 -7.44
C HIS A 43 -3.97 -15.26 -6.34
N THR A 44 -4.67 -16.34 -6.70
CA THR A 44 -4.98 -17.40 -5.74
C THR A 44 -3.76 -18.29 -5.54
N GLU A 45 -3.01 -18.03 -4.49
CA GLU A 45 -1.81 -18.79 -4.13
C GLU A 45 -1.74 -19.10 -2.63
N LYS A 46 -0.89 -20.06 -2.27
CA LYS A 46 -0.70 -20.50 -0.87
C LYS A 46 0.51 -19.87 -0.20
N THR A 47 1.35 -19.20 -0.98
CA THR A 47 2.61 -18.60 -0.53
C THR A 47 2.50 -17.08 -0.45
N PRO A 48 3.06 -16.41 0.57
CA PRO A 48 3.08 -14.95 0.62
C PRO A 48 3.98 -14.38 -0.49
N SER A 49 3.37 -13.73 -1.49
CA SER A 49 4.07 -13.11 -2.63
C SER A 49 3.90 -11.59 -2.69
N PHE A 50 2.91 -11.05 -1.99
CA PHE A 50 2.65 -9.62 -1.96
C PHE A 50 3.61 -8.96 -0.98
N THR A 51 4.34 -7.92 -1.42
CA THR A 51 5.34 -7.24 -0.61
C THR A 51 5.09 -5.74 -0.62
N VAL A 52 4.99 -5.12 0.56
CA VAL A 52 4.85 -3.68 0.73
C VAL A 52 6.16 -3.11 1.28
N THR A 53 6.70 -2.08 0.64
CA THR A 53 7.92 -1.39 1.11
C THR A 53 7.56 -0.04 1.72
N ARG A 54 7.63 0.11 3.04
CA ARG A 54 7.22 1.34 3.75
C ARG A 54 8.06 2.56 3.32
N PRO A 55 9.40 2.51 3.26
CA PRO A 55 10.19 3.69 2.87
C PRO A 55 9.93 4.18 1.44
N LYS A 56 9.52 3.28 0.55
CA LYS A 56 9.26 3.59 -0.86
C LYS A 56 7.79 3.94 -1.13
N GLN A 57 6.89 3.65 -0.20
CA GLN A 57 5.45 3.81 -0.35
C GLN A 57 4.91 3.09 -1.62
N ILE A 58 5.33 1.83 -1.83
CA ILE A 58 4.93 0.97 -2.97
C ILE A 58 4.63 -0.47 -2.55
N PHE A 59 3.90 -1.20 -3.41
CA PHE A 59 3.73 -2.66 -3.41
C PHE A 59 3.84 -3.22 -4.83
#